data_AF-R6CVN2-F1
#
_entry.id   AF-R6CVN2-F1
#
_cell.length_a   1.000
_cell.length_b   1.000
_cell.length_c   1.000
_cell.angle_alpha   90.00
_cell.angle_beta   90.00
_cell.angle_gamma   90.00
#
_symmetry.space_group_name_H-M   'P 1'
#
loop_
_entity.id
_entity.type
_entity.pdbx_description
1 polymer ?
#
loop_
_entity_poly.entity_id
_entity_poly.type
_entity_poly.pdbx_seq_one_letter_code
_entity_poly.pdbx_strand_id
1 'polypeptide(L)'
;MVFYKSKLAKMLLPDNSKDDYITLFGFSFTRKGYFMSILEGVEMQIHRRQYAECFVLAVIPTILLCIFISCIFIALPFISYYILYWLEMAIYHHSAFDYEAKANCMETTYFIVRKRFAWMKWYCKKELPKIDNDWLE
;
A
#
# COMPACT_ATOMS: atom_id res chain seq x y z
N MET A 1 -4.04 4.60 -11.53
CA MET A 1 -5.33 4.80 -12.22
C MET A 1 -6.34 3.97 -11.46
N VAL A 2 -7.54 4.51 -11.21
CA VAL A 2 -8.57 3.82 -10.41
C VAL A 2 -9.54 3.15 -11.36
N PHE A 3 -9.74 1.85 -11.20
CA PHE A 3 -10.65 1.08 -12.03
C PHE A 3 -11.90 0.69 -11.23
N TYR A 4 -12.94 1.49 -11.40
CA TYR A 4 -14.25 1.28 -10.78
C TYR A 4 -14.99 0.09 -11.40
N LYS A 5 -15.72 -0.66 -10.57
CA LYS A 5 -16.60 -1.78 -11.00
C LYS A 5 -15.85 -2.88 -11.77
N SER A 6 -14.64 -3.19 -11.34
CA SER A 6 -13.79 -4.16 -12.03
C SER A 6 -14.22 -5.59 -11.69
N LYS A 7 -14.39 -6.45 -12.71
CA LYS A 7 -14.69 -7.89 -12.51
C LYS A 7 -13.61 -8.59 -11.67
N LEU A 8 -12.37 -8.12 -11.79
CA LEU A 8 -11.23 -8.60 -11.00
C LEU A 8 -11.42 -8.35 -9.49
N ALA A 9 -11.92 -7.18 -9.10
CA ALA A 9 -12.20 -6.88 -7.68
C ALA A 9 -13.27 -7.83 -7.13
N LYS A 10 -14.32 -8.13 -7.91
CA LYS A 10 -15.38 -9.07 -7.50
C LYS A 10 -14.92 -10.54 -7.42
N MET A 11 -13.89 -10.91 -8.17
CA MET A 11 -13.37 -12.28 -8.19
C MET A 11 -12.31 -12.50 -7.10
N LEU A 12 -11.49 -11.50 -6.80
CA LEU A 12 -10.47 -11.58 -5.76
C LEU A 12 -10.99 -11.30 -4.36
N LEU A 13 -12.02 -10.45 -4.19
CA LEU A 13 -12.64 -10.21 -2.90
C LEU A 13 -13.78 -11.21 -2.67
N PRO A 14 -13.69 -12.08 -1.64
CA PRO A 14 -14.83 -12.90 -1.24
C PRO A 14 -15.99 -12.00 -0.81
N ASP A 15 -17.23 -12.45 -1.03
CA ASP A 15 -18.45 -11.63 -0.91
C ASP A 15 -18.62 -10.98 0.49
N ASN A 16 -17.94 -11.53 1.49
CA ASN A 16 -18.00 -11.23 2.93
C ASN A 16 -16.80 -10.39 3.47
N SER A 17 -15.96 -9.85 2.60
CA SER A 17 -14.79 -9.02 2.95
C SER A 17 -15.21 -7.63 3.45
N LYS A 18 -14.64 -7.17 4.57
CA LYS A 18 -14.80 -5.78 5.06
C LYS A 18 -14.13 -4.75 4.14
N ASP A 19 -13.19 -5.17 3.32
CA ASP A 19 -12.40 -4.29 2.47
C ASP A 19 -13.02 -4.17 1.07
N ASP A 20 -13.37 -2.95 0.67
CA ASP A 20 -14.09 -2.63 -0.57
C ASP A 20 -13.18 -2.40 -1.79
N TYR A 21 -11.85 -2.44 -1.61
CA TYR A 21 -10.88 -2.18 -2.66
C TYR A 21 -9.63 -3.06 -2.53
N ILE A 22 -9.01 -3.36 -3.67
CA ILE A 22 -7.72 -4.07 -3.75
C ILE A 22 -6.75 -3.20 -4.54
N THR A 23 -5.55 -2.99 -4.00
CA THR A 23 -4.45 -2.33 -4.71
C THR A 23 -3.50 -3.38 -5.30
N LEU A 24 -3.54 -3.55 -6.62
CA LEU A 24 -2.69 -4.44 -7.41
C LEU A 24 -1.78 -3.65 -8.36
N PHE A 25 -0.46 -3.79 -8.21
CA PHE A 25 0.54 -3.15 -9.09
C PHE A 25 0.40 -1.61 -9.21
N GLY A 26 0.01 -0.93 -8.13
CA GLY A 26 -0.23 0.53 -8.14
C GLY A 26 -1.51 0.96 -8.88
N PHE A 27 -2.31 0.00 -9.34
CA PHE A 27 -3.71 0.18 -9.72
C PHE A 27 -4.58 -0.24 -8.57
N SER A 28 -5.64 0.51 -8.31
CA SER A 28 -6.59 0.07 -7.31
C SER A 28 -7.97 -0.13 -7.91
N PHE A 29 -8.50 -1.30 -7.58
CA PHE A 29 -9.69 -1.89 -8.12
C PHE A 29 -10.74 -1.86 -7.03
N THR A 30 -11.86 -1.18 -7.29
CA THR A 30 -12.91 -0.99 -6.30
C THR A 30 -14.12 -1.85 -6.65
N ARG A 31 -14.78 -2.42 -5.63
CA ARG A 31 -16.04 -3.17 -5.78
C ARG A 31 -17.25 -2.22 -5.85
N LYS A 32 -17.24 -1.14 -5.04
CA LYS A 32 -18.28 -0.09 -5.02
C LYS A 32 -18.12 0.93 -6.15
N GLY A 33 -19.25 1.50 -6.59
CA GLY A 33 -19.31 2.62 -7.55
C GLY A 33 -18.86 3.95 -6.94
N TYR A 34 -19.18 5.08 -7.61
CA TYR A 34 -18.73 6.46 -7.31
C TYR A 34 -18.88 6.94 -5.84
N PHE A 35 -19.64 6.25 -4.99
CA PHE A 35 -19.69 6.46 -3.53
C PHE A 35 -18.57 5.69 -2.83
N MET A 36 -17.35 6.15 -3.01
CA MET A 36 -16.24 5.82 -2.12
C MET A 36 -16.19 6.89 -1.03
N SER A 37 -16.04 6.51 0.24
CA SER A 37 -15.85 7.51 1.29
C SER A 37 -14.56 8.30 0.99
N ILE A 38 -14.54 9.60 1.32
CA ILE A 38 -13.35 10.45 1.12
C ILE A 38 -12.13 9.80 1.80
N LEU A 39 -12.36 9.14 2.95
CA LEU A 39 -11.38 8.40 3.74
C LEU A 39 -10.70 7.27 2.94
N GLU A 40 -11.49 6.35 2.36
CA GLU A 40 -10.98 5.23 1.55
C GLU A 40 -10.25 5.76 0.30
N GLY A 41 -10.73 6.86 -0.27
CA GLY A 41 -10.08 7.53 -1.40
C GLY A 41 -8.70 8.10 -1.06
N VAL A 42 -8.52 8.62 0.16
CA VAL A 42 -7.22 9.10 0.67
C VAL A 42 -6.31 7.90 0.99
N GLU A 43 -6.80 6.90 1.71
CA GLU A 43 -6.05 5.68 2.06
C GLU A 43 -5.45 5.03 0.80
N MET A 44 -6.26 4.88 -0.23
CA MET A 44 -5.86 4.32 -1.52
C MET A 44 -4.78 5.14 -2.24
N GLN A 45 -4.82 6.47 -2.11
CA GLN A 45 -3.77 7.33 -2.66
C GLN A 45 -2.45 7.21 -1.88
N ILE A 46 -2.51 6.98 -0.57
CA ILE A 46 -1.33 6.74 0.28
C ILE A 46 -0.66 5.44 -0.17
N HIS A 47 -1.41 4.34 -0.27
CA HIS A 47 -0.86 3.05 -0.75
C HIS A 47 -0.23 3.15 -2.14
N ARG A 48 -0.82 3.95 -3.03
CA ARG A 48 -0.23 4.18 -4.37
C ARG A 48 1.10 4.92 -4.30
N ARG A 49 1.24 5.90 -3.41
CA ARG A 49 2.51 6.60 -3.21
C ARG A 49 3.54 5.69 -2.55
N GLN A 50 3.15 4.92 -1.54
CA GLN A 50 4.02 3.91 -0.91
C GLN A 50 4.52 2.89 -1.94
N TYR A 51 3.65 2.40 -2.83
CA TYR A 51 4.03 1.52 -3.93
C TYR A 51 5.09 2.16 -4.84
N ALA A 52 4.88 3.42 -5.25
CA ALA A 52 5.85 4.13 -6.09
C ALA A 52 7.19 4.35 -5.38
N GLU A 53 7.18 4.62 -4.08
CA GLU A 53 8.39 4.74 -3.26
C GLU A 53 9.14 3.41 -3.19
N CYS A 54 8.44 2.30 -2.89
CA CYS A 54 9.02 0.96 -2.87
C CYS A 54 9.55 0.53 -4.24
N PHE A 55 8.86 0.91 -5.32
CA PHE A 55 9.31 0.68 -6.69
C PHE A 55 10.64 1.40 -6.95
N VAL A 56 10.72 2.70 -6.69
CA VAL A 56 11.95 3.49 -6.88
C VAL A 56 13.10 2.96 -6.01
N LEU A 57 12.81 2.60 -4.76
CA LEU A 57 13.80 2.00 -3.86
C LEU A 57 14.34 0.68 -4.39
N ALA A 58 13.47 -0.17 -4.94
CA ALA A 58 13.82 -1.49 -5.45
C ALA A 58 14.45 -1.47 -6.85
N VAL A 59 14.29 -0.40 -7.63
CA VAL A 59 14.94 -0.26 -8.95
C VAL A 59 16.46 -0.26 -8.83
N ILE A 60 17.04 0.44 -7.83
CA ILE A 60 18.49 0.51 -7.63
C ILE A 60 19.12 -0.89 -7.43
N PRO A 61 18.68 -1.70 -6.44
CA PRO A 61 19.22 -3.05 -6.27
C PRO A 61 18.89 -3.96 -7.46
N THR A 62 17.75 -3.75 -8.14
CA THR A 62 17.39 -4.51 -9.33
C THR A 62 18.36 -4.29 -10.48
N ILE A 63 18.73 -3.03 -10.76
CA ILE A 63 19.69 -2.71 -11.83
C ILE A 63 21.03 -3.40 -11.56
N LEU A 64 21.52 -3.34 -10.32
CA LEU A 64 22.74 -4.02 -9.92
C LEU A 64 22.62 -5.54 -10.16
N LEU A 65 21.56 -6.18 -9.66
CA LEU A 65 21.34 -7.61 -9.84
C LEU A 65 21.17 -8.02 -11.31
N CYS A 66 20.55 -7.16 -12.13
CA CYS A 66 20.42 -7.41 -13.57
C CYS A 66 21.77 -7.39 -14.29
N ILE A 67 22.69 -6.50 -13.91
CA ILE A 67 24.03 -6.43 -14.50
C ILE A 67 24.87 -7.65 -14.09
N PHE A 68 24.80 -8.06 -12.82
CA PHE A 68 25.66 -9.13 -12.30
C PHE A 68 25.12 -10.55 -12.50
N ILE A 69 23.79 -10.74 -12.56
CA ILE A 69 23.18 -12.07 -12.55
C ILE A 69 22.32 -12.31 -13.79
N SER A 70 21.18 -11.63 -13.94
CA SER A 70 20.24 -11.86 -15.05
C SER A 70 19.11 -10.83 -15.12
N CYS A 71 18.56 -10.62 -16.31
CA CYS A 71 17.38 -9.77 -16.54
C CYS A 71 16.09 -10.28 -15.85
N ILE A 72 16.09 -11.50 -15.28
CA ILE A 72 14.93 -12.03 -14.55
C ILE A 72 14.55 -11.16 -13.33
N PHE A 73 15.51 -10.41 -12.76
CA PHE A 73 15.28 -9.53 -11.62
C PHE A 73 14.47 -8.27 -11.98
N ILE A 74 14.19 -7.99 -13.26
CA ILE A 74 13.32 -6.88 -13.68
C ILE A 74 11.91 -6.97 -13.07
N ALA A 75 11.46 -8.17 -12.68
CA ALA A 75 10.19 -8.37 -11.98
C ALA A 75 10.22 -7.93 -10.50
N LEU A 76 11.40 -7.87 -9.88
CA LEU A 76 11.59 -7.55 -8.45
C LEU A 76 11.00 -6.19 -8.02
N PRO A 77 11.18 -5.07 -8.74
CA PRO A 77 10.61 -3.79 -8.33
C PRO A 77 9.08 -3.77 -8.43
N PHE A 78 8.48 -4.63 -9.26
CA PHE A 78 7.01 -4.74 -9.33
C PHE A 78 6.41 -5.45 -8.12
N ILE A 79 7.17 -6.35 -7.50
CA ILE A 79 6.73 -7.19 -6.37
C ILE A 79 7.26 -6.66 -5.02
N SER A 80 8.22 -5.72 -5.04
CA SER A 80 8.91 -5.22 -3.85
C SER A 80 7.98 -4.72 -2.75
N TYR A 81 6.93 -3.99 -3.10
CA TYR A 81 5.91 -3.53 -2.15
C TYR A 81 5.26 -4.71 -1.40
N TYR A 82 4.87 -5.76 -2.13
CA TYR A 82 4.25 -6.94 -1.52
C TYR A 82 5.23 -7.71 -0.66
N ILE A 83 6.51 -7.78 -1.05
CA ILE A 83 7.56 -8.42 -0.25
C ILE A 83 7.71 -7.69 1.09
N LEU A 84 7.83 -6.36 1.08
CA LEU A 84 7.97 -5.57 2.30
C LEU A 84 6.73 -5.66 3.18
N TYR A 85 5.54 -5.58 2.57
CA TYR A 85 4.27 -5.73 3.26
C TYR A 85 4.13 -7.10 3.94
N TRP A 86 4.38 -8.19 3.19
CA TRP A 86 4.30 -9.55 3.72
C TRP A 86 5.36 -9.84 4.77
N LEU A 87 6.56 -9.28 4.61
CA LEU A 87 7.65 -9.44 5.58
C LEU A 87 7.26 -8.88 6.94
N GLU A 88 6.70 -7.66 7.00
CA GLU A 88 6.20 -7.12 8.27
C GLU A 88 5.02 -7.92 8.81
N MET A 89 4.08 -8.29 7.96
CA MET A 89 2.93 -9.08 8.36
C MET A 89 3.34 -10.43 8.97
N ALA A 90 4.38 -11.06 8.43
CA ALA A 90 4.90 -12.33 8.93
C ALA A 90 5.67 -12.20 10.25
N ILE A 91 6.35 -11.07 10.49
CA ILE A 91 7.15 -10.87 11.70
C ILE A 91 6.31 -10.32 12.85
N TYR A 92 5.47 -9.32 12.59
CA TYR A 92 4.81 -8.54 13.62
C TYR A 92 3.27 -8.61 13.59
N HIS A 93 2.69 -9.31 12.61
CA HIS A 93 1.22 -9.37 12.39
C HIS A 93 0.56 -7.99 12.21
N HIS A 94 1.35 -6.95 11.93
CA HIS A 94 0.91 -5.62 11.57
C HIS A 94 1.79 -5.10 10.43
N SER A 95 1.31 -4.08 9.72
CA SER A 95 2.08 -3.43 8.67
C SER A 95 2.16 -1.93 8.91
N ALA A 96 3.38 -1.38 8.80
CA ALA A 96 3.63 0.05 8.83
C ALA A 96 2.91 0.78 7.68
N PHE A 97 2.69 0.09 6.56
CA PHE A 97 1.97 0.63 5.40
C PHE A 97 0.50 0.91 5.73
N ASP A 98 -0.20 -0.07 6.32
CA ASP A 98 -1.59 0.08 6.75
C ASP A 98 -1.73 1.09 7.89
N TYR A 99 -0.75 1.12 8.79
CA TYR A 99 -0.74 2.11 9.87
C TYR A 99 -0.61 3.54 9.36
N GLU A 100 0.34 3.82 8.45
CA GLU A 100 0.46 5.15 7.85
C GLU A 100 -0.81 5.54 7.09
N ALA A 101 -1.44 4.59 6.39
CA ALA A 101 -2.66 4.83 5.64
C ALA A 101 -3.84 5.16 6.57
N LYS A 102 -4.05 4.37 7.63
CA LYS A 102 -5.13 4.58 8.62
C LYS A 102 -4.94 5.78 9.54
N ALA A 103 -3.69 6.10 9.88
CA ALA A 103 -3.40 7.25 10.74
C ALA A 103 -3.63 8.58 10.00
N ASN A 104 -3.40 8.62 8.68
CA ASN A 104 -3.42 9.86 7.90
C ASN A 104 -4.57 9.96 6.89
N CYS A 105 -5.50 9.00 6.86
CA CYS A 105 -6.61 9.01 5.91
C CYS A 105 -7.58 10.19 6.11
N MET A 106 -7.64 10.78 7.31
CA MET A 106 -8.48 11.94 7.60
C MET A 106 -7.88 13.27 7.12
N GLU A 107 -6.55 13.36 7.02
CA GLU A 107 -5.88 14.60 6.64
C GLU A 107 -5.65 14.67 5.13
N THR A 108 -6.58 15.30 4.40
CA THR A 108 -6.44 15.48 2.94
C THR A 108 -5.18 16.29 2.55
N THR A 109 -4.70 17.17 3.45
CA THR A 109 -3.46 17.95 3.29
C THR A 109 -2.19 17.14 3.52
N TYR A 110 -2.30 15.93 4.08
CA TYR A 110 -1.16 15.07 4.38
C TYR A 110 -0.26 14.87 3.15
N PHE A 111 -0.85 14.74 1.96
CA PHE A 111 -0.12 14.57 0.71
C PHE A 111 0.83 15.72 0.34
N ILE A 112 0.56 16.93 0.81
CA ILE A 112 1.36 18.13 0.51
C ILE A 112 2.58 18.17 1.44
N VAL A 113 2.40 17.79 2.70
CA VAL A 113 3.42 17.89 3.76
C VAL A 113 4.25 16.62 3.89
N ARG A 114 3.72 15.47 3.43
CA ARG A 114 4.35 14.15 3.57
C ARG A 114 5.74 14.13 2.94
N LYS A 115 6.74 13.82 3.78
CA LYS A 115 8.12 13.58 3.35
C LYS A 115 8.21 12.28 2.54
N ARG A 116 9.14 12.24 1.58
CA ARG A 116 9.45 11.00 0.83
C ARG A 116 9.88 9.90 1.80
N PHE A 117 9.38 8.69 1.59
CA PHE A 117 9.69 7.49 2.39
C PHE A 117 9.29 7.58 3.86
N ALA A 118 8.18 8.26 4.17
CA ALA A 118 7.71 8.42 5.55
C ALA A 118 7.40 7.08 6.26
N TRP A 119 6.95 6.05 5.53
CA TRP A 119 6.72 4.70 6.07
C TRP A 119 7.97 4.06 6.67
N MET A 120 9.18 4.37 6.16
CA MET A 120 10.42 3.78 6.68
C MET A 120 10.67 4.09 8.16
N LYS A 121 10.11 5.20 8.69
CA LYS A 121 10.22 5.54 10.11
C LYS A 121 9.57 4.48 11.01
N TRP A 122 8.48 3.90 10.51
CA TRP A 122 7.65 2.94 11.22
C TRP A 122 7.95 1.50 10.83
N TYR A 123 8.64 1.31 9.71
CA TYR A 123 9.04 0.00 9.21
C TYR A 123 9.93 -0.75 10.21
N CYS A 124 9.67 -2.03 10.45
CA CYS A 124 10.32 -2.90 11.43
C CYS A 124 10.18 -2.48 12.91
N LYS A 125 9.22 -1.60 13.25
CA LYS A 125 8.94 -1.29 14.66
C LYS A 125 8.13 -2.41 15.29
N LYS A 126 8.57 -2.87 16.47
CA LYS A 126 7.91 -3.96 17.20
C LYS A 126 6.49 -3.60 17.60
N GLU A 127 6.27 -2.36 18.01
CA GLU A 127 4.97 -1.82 18.41
C GLU A 127 4.73 -0.52 17.66
N LEU A 128 3.54 -0.41 17.05
CA LEU A 128 3.04 0.81 16.45
C LEU A 128 2.19 1.57 17.48
N PRO A 129 2.22 2.92 17.48
CA PRO A 129 1.34 3.69 18.34
C PRO A 129 -0.12 3.30 18.08
N LYS A 130 -0.94 3.23 19.13
CA LYS A 130 -2.38 3.08 18.93
C LYS A 130 -2.89 4.27 18.13
N ILE A 131 -3.75 3.98 17.16
CA ILE A 131 -4.47 5.00 16.42
C ILE A 131 -5.66 5.38 17.31
N ASP A 132 -5.66 6.58 17.89
CA ASP A 132 -6.77 7.13 18.70
C ASP A 132 -7.94 7.58 17.80
N ASN A 133 -8.40 6.68 16.92
CA ASN A 133 -9.58 6.92 16.10
C ASN A 133 -10.75 6.13 16.70
N ASP A 134 -11.45 6.73 17.67
CA ASP A 134 -12.67 6.24 18.34
C ASP A 134 -13.84 5.87 17.40
N TRP A 135 -13.68 5.99 16.07
CA TRP A 135 -14.73 5.80 15.06
C TRP A 135 -14.65 4.47 14.30
N LEU A 136 -13.68 3.59 14.61
CA LEU A 136 -13.49 2.29 13.96
C LEU A 136 -14.09 1.10 14.75
N GLU A 137 -14.74 1.36 15.89
CA GLU A 137 -15.53 0.38 16.65
C GLU A 137 -17.02 0.37 16.25
#